data_AF-A0A368YZY4-F1
#
_entry.id   AF-A0A368YZY4-F1
#
_cell.length_a   1.000
_cell.length_b   1.000
_cell.length_c   1.000
_cell.angle_alpha   90.00
_cell.angle_beta   90.00
_cell.angle_gamma   90.00
#
_symmetry.space_group_name_H-M   'P 1'
#
loop_
_entity.id
_entity.type
_entity.pdbx_description
1 polymer ?
#
loop_
_entity_poly.entity_id
_entity_poly.type
_entity_poly.pdbx_seq_one_letter_code
_entity_poly.pdbx_strand_id
1 'polypeptide(L)'
;MAAYSSVEDIEIYEAEAFSVILLCVGDSRFMDNSIVLEIGALVRRFPKVPVIVQAELCGLQQILGVLQQGARGYLPGNAGISVCIEAISMALAGGVFVAAENLNDIQRIFGARRHQSKRLEMFTRREHQVIDVLRQGKANKTIAYALGLAPNTVKVHMRNILRKVRATNRAEAIYKINALFEEIS
;
A
#
# COMPACT_ATOMS: atom_id res chain seq x y z
N MET A 1 -22.24 20.20 1.43
CA MET A 1 -20.77 20.09 1.42
C MET A 1 -20.27 20.76 2.68
N ALA A 2 -19.63 20.02 3.58
CA ALA A 2 -19.01 20.57 4.78
C ALA A 2 -17.49 20.43 4.61
N ALA A 3 -16.74 21.46 5.00
CA ALA A 3 -15.29 21.47 4.95
C ALA A 3 -14.76 21.48 6.38
N TYR A 4 -13.78 20.62 6.65
CA TYR A 4 -13.17 20.46 7.97
C TYR A 4 -11.65 20.61 7.85
N SER A 5 -11.05 21.27 8.84
CA SER A 5 -9.61 21.51 8.91
C SER A 5 -8.81 20.29 9.38
N SER A 6 -9.44 19.40 10.16
CA SER A 6 -8.82 18.21 10.71
C SER A 6 -9.80 17.04 10.82
N VAL A 7 -9.27 15.83 11.05
CA VAL A 7 -10.09 14.63 11.26
C VAL A 7 -10.74 14.65 12.64
N GLU A 8 -10.10 15.27 13.63
CA GLU A 8 -10.65 15.44 14.98
C GLU A 8 -11.90 16.33 15.01
N ASP A 9 -11.99 17.32 14.11
CA ASP A 9 -13.15 18.22 14.00
C ASP A 9 -14.44 17.50 13.57
N ILE A 10 -14.33 16.25 13.07
CA ILE A 10 -15.47 15.44 12.63
C ILE A 10 -16.26 14.88 13.83
N GLU A 11 -15.66 14.80 15.03
CA GLU A 11 -16.33 14.21 16.21
C GLU A 11 -17.48 15.06 16.79
N ILE A 12 -17.60 16.32 16.37
CA ILE A 12 -18.54 17.30 16.96
C ILE A 12 -19.97 17.15 16.41
N TYR A 13 -20.18 16.50 15.25
CA TYR A 13 -21.53 16.35 14.66
C TYR A 13 -21.79 14.97 14.03
N GLU A 14 -23.03 14.49 14.21
CA GLU A 14 -23.53 13.14 13.91
C GLU A 14 -23.03 12.56 12.57
N ALA A 15 -22.52 11.33 12.64
CA ALA A 15 -22.03 10.52 11.53
C ALA A 15 -23.09 10.13 10.46
N GLU A 16 -24.26 10.79 10.43
CA GLU A 16 -25.41 10.37 9.63
C GLU A 16 -25.53 11.01 8.23
N ALA A 17 -24.62 11.91 7.81
CA ALA A 17 -24.85 12.72 6.59
C ALA A 17 -23.76 12.71 5.50
N PHE A 18 -22.69 11.92 5.61
CA PHE A 18 -21.65 11.90 4.57
C PHE A 18 -21.88 10.77 3.57
N SER A 19 -22.11 11.14 2.30
CA SER A 19 -22.14 10.19 1.19
C SER A 19 -20.74 9.88 0.67
N VAL A 20 -19.79 10.82 0.80
CA VAL A 20 -18.36 10.69 0.44
C VAL A 20 -17.53 11.59 1.36
N ILE A 21 -16.31 11.17 1.68
CA ILE A 21 -15.29 12.02 2.32
C ILE A 21 -14.19 12.32 1.31
N LEU A 22 -13.93 13.59 1.05
CA LEU A 22 -12.77 14.07 0.28
C LEU A 22 -11.71 14.58 1.25
N LEU A 23 -10.59 13.86 1.36
CA LEU A 23 -9.47 14.21 2.22
C LEU A 23 -8.42 14.96 1.41
N CYS A 24 -8.28 16.26 1.65
CA CYS A 24 -7.25 17.10 1.04
C CYS A 24 -5.98 17.05 1.90
N VAL A 25 -4.90 16.53 1.33
CA VAL A 25 -3.61 16.44 2.01
C VAL A 25 -2.63 17.40 1.35
N GLY A 26 -2.07 18.29 2.17
CA GLY A 26 -1.00 19.20 1.73
C GLY A 26 0.35 18.49 1.62
N ASP A 27 1.22 19.04 0.78
CA ASP A 27 2.50 18.44 0.35
C ASP A 27 3.41 17.92 1.48
N SER A 28 3.51 18.64 2.59
CA SER A 28 4.43 18.26 3.68
C SER A 28 4.03 16.98 4.42
N ARG A 29 2.75 16.59 4.37
CA ARG A 29 2.22 15.42 5.11
C ARG A 29 2.33 14.12 4.33
N PHE A 30 2.42 14.18 2.99
CA PHE A 30 2.52 12.97 2.15
C PHE A 30 3.90 12.33 2.12
N MET A 31 4.93 13.04 2.61
CA MET A 31 6.29 12.51 2.75
C MET A 31 6.48 11.64 4.01
N ASP A 32 5.49 11.61 4.91
CA ASP A 32 5.55 10.83 6.15
C ASP A 32 4.51 9.68 6.12
N ASN A 33 4.87 8.53 6.69
CA ASN A 33 3.98 7.36 6.77
C ASN A 33 2.75 7.61 7.67
N SER A 34 2.74 8.70 8.43
CA SER A 34 1.64 9.12 9.30
C SER A 34 0.32 9.28 8.53
N ILE A 35 0.33 9.86 7.32
CA ILE A 35 -0.91 10.09 6.56
C ILE A 35 -1.61 8.79 6.15
N VAL A 36 -0.83 7.75 5.81
CA VAL A 36 -1.38 6.45 5.41
C VAL A 36 -2.11 5.82 6.60
N LEU A 37 -1.57 5.96 7.81
CA LEU A 37 -2.20 5.45 9.02
C LEU A 37 -3.48 6.23 9.37
N GLU A 38 -3.49 7.55 9.19
CA GLU A 38 -4.66 8.40 9.38
C GLU A 38 -5.79 8.03 8.41
N ILE A 39 -5.47 7.80 7.13
CA ILE A 39 -6.45 7.33 6.14
C ILE A 39 -7.05 5.99 6.58
N GLY A 40 -6.21 5.05 7.02
CA GLY A 40 -6.68 3.77 7.54
C GLY A 40 -7.59 3.93 8.77
N ALA A 41 -7.30 4.87 9.65
CA ALA A 41 -8.16 5.18 10.79
C ALA A 41 -9.51 5.77 10.34
N LEU A 42 -9.50 6.68 9.37
CA LEU A 42 -10.69 7.31 8.81
C LEU A 42 -11.60 6.29 8.12
N VAL A 43 -11.03 5.40 7.29
CA VAL A 43 -11.77 4.31 6.63
C VAL A 43 -12.39 3.36 7.65
N ARG A 44 -11.67 3.02 8.73
CA ARG A 44 -12.21 2.19 9.83
C ARG A 44 -13.32 2.89 10.61
N ARG A 45 -13.22 4.21 10.78
CA ARG A 45 -14.21 5.03 11.48
C ARG A 45 -15.50 5.16 10.66
N PHE A 46 -15.41 5.27 9.34
CA PHE A 46 -16.55 5.43 8.43
C PHE A 46 -16.61 4.30 7.37
N PRO A 47 -16.88 3.05 7.76
CA PRO A 47 -16.76 1.90 6.86
C PRO A 47 -17.75 1.89 5.69
N LYS A 48 -18.83 2.69 5.77
CA LYS A 48 -19.85 2.83 4.73
C LYS A 48 -19.66 4.07 3.85
N VAL A 49 -18.74 4.97 4.21
CA VAL A 49 -18.51 6.22 3.49
C VAL A 49 -17.20 6.09 2.72
N PRO A 50 -17.21 6.15 1.38
CA PRO A 50 -15.98 6.09 0.61
C PRO A 50 -15.10 7.30 0.89
N VAL A 51 -13.81 7.05 1.07
CA VAL A 51 -12.78 8.07 1.25
C VAL A 51 -12.03 8.26 -0.07
N ILE A 52 -11.98 9.49 -0.57
CA ILE A 52 -11.19 9.90 -1.73
C ILE A 52 -10.09 10.84 -1.23
N VAL A 53 -8.85 10.63 -1.69
CA VAL A 53 -7.70 11.44 -1.28
C VAL A 53 -7.30 12.38 -2.42
N GLN A 54 -7.10 13.65 -2.09
CA GLN A 54 -6.60 14.67 -3.03
C GLN A 54 -5.26 15.22 -2.53
N ALA A 55 -4.23 15.21 -3.38
CA ALA A 55 -2.88 15.68 -3.03
C ALA A 55 -2.06 16.15 -4.25
N GLU A 56 -1.23 17.18 -4.07
CA GLU A 56 -0.43 17.80 -5.15
C GLU A 56 0.76 16.93 -5.60
N LEU A 57 1.37 16.16 -4.69
CA LEU A 57 2.54 15.33 -5.00
C LEU A 57 2.43 13.92 -4.40
N CYS A 58 2.09 12.92 -5.23
CA CYS A 58 2.19 11.51 -4.83
C CYS A 58 2.82 10.65 -5.92
N GLY A 59 3.88 9.95 -5.56
CA GLY A 59 4.38 8.84 -6.35
C GLY A 59 3.40 7.66 -6.30
N LEU A 60 3.62 6.72 -7.22
CA LEU A 60 2.82 5.50 -7.31
C LEU A 60 2.73 4.72 -5.99
N GLN A 61 3.83 4.63 -5.23
CA GLN A 61 3.84 3.91 -3.96
C GLN A 61 2.85 4.50 -2.96
N GLN A 62 2.83 5.83 -2.85
CA GLN A 62 1.95 6.55 -1.96
C GLN A 62 0.50 6.32 -2.35
N ILE A 63 0.19 6.42 -3.65
CA ILE A 63 -1.15 6.12 -4.18
C ILE A 63 -1.56 4.69 -3.81
N LEU A 64 -0.69 3.70 -4.04
CA LEU A 64 -0.97 2.31 -3.70
C LEU A 64 -1.14 2.10 -2.19
N GLY A 65 -0.32 2.75 -1.36
CA GLY A 65 -0.41 2.69 0.09
C GLY A 65 -1.76 3.20 0.60
N VAL A 66 -2.22 4.33 0.06
CA VAL A 66 -3.54 4.91 0.36
C VAL A 66 -4.68 3.98 -0.05
N LEU A 67 -4.61 3.40 -1.25
CA LEU A 67 -5.61 2.44 -1.72
C LEU A 67 -5.63 1.16 -0.87
N GLN A 68 -4.47 0.68 -0.41
CA GLN A 68 -4.37 -0.48 0.48
C GLN A 68 -5.01 -0.24 1.85
N GLN A 69 -5.13 1.01 2.29
CA GLN A 69 -5.87 1.37 3.52
C GLN A 69 -7.39 1.42 3.32
N GLY A 70 -7.87 1.21 2.09
CA GLY A 70 -9.29 1.15 1.76
C GLY A 70 -9.87 2.45 1.19
N ALA A 71 -9.02 3.43 0.87
CA ALA A 71 -9.45 4.58 0.08
C ALA A 71 -10.02 4.12 -1.27
N ARG A 72 -11.08 4.81 -1.72
CA ARG A 72 -11.82 4.53 -2.96
C ARG A 72 -11.52 5.52 -4.07
N GLY A 73 -10.65 6.50 -3.83
CA GLY A 73 -10.08 7.24 -4.93
C GLY A 73 -8.85 8.06 -4.60
N TYR A 74 -8.14 8.45 -5.65
CA TYR A 74 -7.02 9.38 -5.63
C TYR A 74 -7.20 10.43 -6.73
N LEU A 75 -6.98 11.70 -6.36
CA LEU A 75 -7.02 12.87 -7.22
C LEU A 75 -5.75 13.70 -7.03
N PRO A 76 -5.14 14.21 -8.11
CA PRO A 76 -4.09 15.21 -7.97
C PRO A 76 -4.67 16.51 -7.42
N GLY A 77 -3.86 17.30 -6.72
CA GLY A 77 -4.28 18.53 -6.02
C GLY A 77 -4.89 19.58 -6.94
N ASN A 78 -4.47 19.58 -8.21
CA ASN A 78 -4.95 20.44 -9.29
C ASN A 78 -6.15 19.85 -10.06
N ALA A 79 -6.74 18.73 -9.62
CA ALA A 79 -7.79 18.05 -10.36
C ALA A 79 -8.98 18.98 -10.63
N GLY A 80 -9.41 19.02 -11.89
CA GLY A 80 -10.60 19.78 -12.29
C GLY A 80 -11.87 19.21 -11.65
N ILE A 81 -12.87 20.06 -11.47
CA ILE A 81 -14.17 19.70 -10.86
C ILE A 81 -14.83 18.50 -11.54
N SER A 82 -14.74 18.38 -12.87
CA SER A 82 -15.30 17.24 -13.62
C SER A 82 -14.69 15.91 -13.17
N VAL A 83 -13.38 15.89 -12.96
CA VAL A 83 -12.63 14.71 -12.47
C VAL A 83 -13.03 14.37 -11.04
N CYS A 84 -13.25 15.37 -10.19
CA CYS A 84 -13.76 15.16 -8.83
C CYS A 84 -15.16 14.52 -8.84
N ILE A 85 -16.05 14.97 -9.72
CA ILE A 85 -17.41 14.43 -9.86
C ILE A 85 -17.36 12.97 -10.32
N GLU A 86 -16.50 12.64 -11.28
CA GLU A 86 -16.30 11.26 -11.74
C GLU A 86 -15.78 10.36 -10.62
N ALA A 87 -14.78 10.83 -9.86
CA ALA A 87 -14.23 10.10 -8.74
C ALA A 87 -15.28 9.82 -7.65
N ILE A 88 -16.07 10.83 -7.30
CA ILE A 88 -17.20 10.71 -6.35
C ILE A 88 -18.21 9.69 -6.86
N SER A 89 -18.63 9.80 -8.11
CA SER A 89 -19.64 8.90 -8.71
C SER A 89 -19.16 7.46 -8.72
N MET A 90 -17.90 7.23 -9.09
CA MET A 90 -17.30 5.91 -9.10
C MET A 90 -17.16 5.31 -7.70
N ALA A 91 -16.76 6.12 -6.73
CA ALA A 91 -16.62 5.67 -5.34
C ALA A 91 -17.97 5.32 -4.71
N LEU A 92 -19.02 6.09 -4.99
CA LEU A 92 -20.41 5.80 -4.58
C LEU A 92 -20.94 4.50 -5.20
N ALA A 93 -20.53 4.18 -6.43
CA ALA A 93 -20.84 2.90 -7.07
C ALA A 93 -20.02 1.71 -6.51
N GLY A 94 -19.16 1.94 -5.50
CA GLY A 94 -18.27 0.91 -4.92
C GLY A 94 -16.99 0.66 -5.71
N GLY A 95 -16.74 1.46 -6.75
CA GLY A 95 -15.54 1.41 -7.58
C GLY A 95 -14.32 2.06 -6.92
N VAL A 96 -13.22 2.11 -7.67
CA VAL A 96 -11.99 2.81 -7.28
C VAL A 96 -11.56 3.69 -8.43
N PHE A 97 -11.44 5.00 -8.18
CA PHE A 97 -11.01 5.98 -9.18
C PHE A 97 -9.60 6.47 -8.91
N VAL A 98 -8.73 6.44 -9.91
CA VAL A 98 -7.39 7.03 -9.80
C VAL A 98 -7.18 7.93 -11.01
N ALA A 99 -7.14 9.24 -10.77
CA ALA A 99 -6.67 10.18 -11.77
C ALA A 99 -5.16 10.03 -11.89
N ALA A 100 -4.73 9.29 -12.92
CA ALA A 100 -3.34 9.26 -13.34
C ALA A 100 -3.12 10.37 -14.36
N GLU A 101 -2.21 11.30 -14.05
CA GLU A 101 -1.89 12.40 -14.96
C GLU A 101 -1.04 11.92 -16.15
N ASN A 102 -0.33 10.79 -16.02
CA ASN A 102 0.53 10.24 -17.07
C ASN A 102 0.25 8.76 -17.38
N LEU A 103 0.38 8.38 -18.65
CA LEU A 103 0.29 6.98 -19.12
C LEU A 103 1.27 6.04 -18.40
N ASN A 104 2.44 6.56 -18.00
CA ASN A 104 3.43 5.80 -17.24
C ASN A 104 2.92 5.42 -15.85
N ASP A 105 2.13 6.28 -15.21
CA ASP A 105 1.57 6.00 -13.89
C ASP A 105 0.50 4.92 -13.99
N ILE A 106 -0.33 4.96 -15.04
CA ILE A 106 -1.30 3.90 -15.36
C ILE A 106 -0.60 2.55 -15.55
N GLN A 107 0.42 2.48 -16.41
CA GLN A 107 1.15 1.23 -16.67
C GLN A 107 1.80 0.66 -15.40
N ARG A 108 2.32 1.53 -14.53
CA ARG A 108 2.90 1.09 -13.26
C ARG A 108 1.85 0.70 -12.22
N ILE A 109 0.66 1.32 -12.16
CA ILE A 109 -0.44 0.88 -11.27
C ILE A 109 -0.86 -0.55 -11.64
N PHE A 110 -1.13 -0.80 -12.92
CA PHE A 110 -1.52 -2.12 -13.39
C PHE A 110 -0.35 -3.12 -13.32
N GLY A 111 0.88 -2.68 -13.61
CA GLY A 111 2.10 -3.48 -13.51
C GLY A 111 2.44 -3.88 -12.08
N ALA A 112 2.42 -2.92 -11.14
CA ALA A 112 2.68 -3.14 -9.72
C ALA A 112 1.63 -4.06 -9.08
N ARG A 113 0.34 -3.90 -9.41
CA ARG A 113 -0.71 -4.81 -8.92
C ARG A 113 -0.52 -6.23 -9.44
N ARG A 114 -0.11 -6.39 -10.71
CA ARG A 114 0.18 -7.69 -11.33
C ARG A 114 1.46 -8.32 -10.78
N HIS A 115 2.49 -7.53 -10.49
CA HIS A 115 3.74 -8.00 -9.91
C HIS A 115 3.59 -8.31 -8.41
N GLN A 116 2.88 -7.48 -7.64
CA GLN A 116 2.57 -7.74 -6.24
C GLN A 116 1.74 -9.03 -6.10
N SER A 117 0.69 -9.21 -6.94
CA SER A 117 -0.13 -10.43 -6.95
C SER A 117 0.70 -11.67 -7.32
N LYS A 118 1.50 -11.62 -8.40
CA LYS A 118 2.40 -12.72 -8.78
C LYS A 118 3.44 -13.04 -7.71
N ARG A 119 3.85 -12.06 -6.89
CA ARG A 119 4.86 -12.26 -5.83
C ARG A 119 4.27 -12.83 -4.54
N LEU A 120 3.06 -12.40 -4.17
CA LEU A 120 2.23 -13.04 -3.14
C LEU A 120 1.92 -14.50 -3.49
N GLU A 121 1.78 -14.80 -4.79
CA GLU A 121 1.64 -16.18 -5.27
C GLU A 121 2.96 -16.96 -5.34
N MET A 122 4.09 -16.27 -5.57
CA MET A 122 5.41 -16.90 -5.71
C MET A 122 5.90 -17.52 -4.40
N PHE A 123 5.69 -16.88 -3.26
CA PHE A 123 6.14 -17.35 -1.95
C PHE A 123 4.96 -17.70 -1.05
N THR A 124 5.10 -18.79 -0.30
CA THR A 124 4.13 -19.10 0.75
C THR A 124 4.20 -18.04 1.85
N ARG A 125 3.10 -17.90 2.62
CA ARG A 125 3.05 -16.99 3.78
C ARG A 125 4.25 -17.17 4.73
N ARG A 126 4.71 -18.41 4.92
CA ARG A 126 5.85 -18.70 5.81
C ARG A 126 7.19 -18.33 5.20
N GLU A 127 7.36 -18.51 3.89
CA GLU A 127 8.55 -18.05 3.18
C GLU A 127 8.65 -16.53 3.17
N HIS A 128 7.54 -15.80 3.05
CA HIS A 128 7.51 -14.34 3.19
C HIS A 128 8.09 -13.88 4.54
N GLN A 129 7.61 -14.45 5.64
CA GLN A 129 8.12 -14.14 6.97
C GLN A 129 9.62 -14.45 7.12
N VAL A 130 10.10 -15.53 6.49
CA VAL A 130 11.53 -15.86 6.47
C VAL A 130 12.31 -14.81 5.65
N ILE A 131 11.78 -14.37 4.51
CA ILE A 131 12.38 -13.35 3.64
C ILE A 131 12.53 -12.01 4.37
N ASP A 132 11.53 -11.58 5.14
CA ASP A 132 11.55 -10.29 5.85
C ASP A 132 12.73 -10.19 6.83
N VAL A 133 13.03 -11.30 7.51
CA VAL A 133 14.15 -11.39 8.45
C VAL A 133 15.48 -11.66 7.72
N LEU A 134 15.45 -12.45 6.64
CA LEU A 134 16.59 -12.75 5.77
C LEU A 134 17.20 -11.49 5.14
N ARG A 135 16.36 -10.56 4.66
CA ARG A 135 16.77 -9.29 4.04
C ARG A 135 17.57 -8.38 4.98
N GLN A 136 17.43 -8.57 6.29
CA GLN A 136 18.20 -7.88 7.32
C GLN A 136 19.58 -8.53 7.56
N GLY A 137 19.97 -9.53 6.76
CA GLY A 137 21.25 -10.24 6.91
C GLY A 137 21.30 -11.26 8.06
N LYS A 138 20.21 -11.46 8.81
CA LYS A 138 20.17 -12.28 10.04
C LYS A 138 20.39 -13.78 9.79
N ALA A 139 21.24 -14.43 10.59
CA ALA A 139 21.52 -15.86 10.47
C ALA A 139 20.28 -16.75 10.68
N ASN A 140 20.29 -17.98 10.15
CA ASN A 140 19.15 -18.91 10.25
C ASN A 140 18.72 -19.21 11.69
N LYS A 141 19.65 -19.22 12.65
CA LYS A 141 19.35 -19.38 14.08
C LYS A 141 18.54 -18.19 14.62
N THR A 142 18.87 -16.98 14.19
CA THR A 142 18.15 -15.75 14.55
C THR A 142 16.77 -15.71 13.89
N ILE A 143 16.66 -16.13 12.62
CA ILE A 143 15.37 -16.26 11.93
C ILE A 143 14.49 -17.29 12.64
N ALA A 144 15.07 -18.43 13.02
CA ALA A 144 14.37 -19.49 13.75
C ALA A 144 13.79 -18.96 15.07
N TYR A 145 14.60 -18.26 15.85
CA TYR A 145 14.16 -17.63 17.09
C TYR A 145 13.06 -16.60 16.86
N ALA A 146 13.25 -15.67 15.92
CA ALA A 146 12.30 -14.59 15.62
C ALA A 146 10.93 -15.10 15.15
N LEU A 147 10.90 -16.27 14.48
CA LEU A 147 9.67 -16.84 13.91
C LEU A 147 9.09 -18.00 14.72
N GLY A 148 9.71 -18.38 15.85
CA GLY A 148 9.29 -19.55 16.63
C GLY A 148 9.42 -20.87 15.84
N LEU A 149 10.49 -21.02 15.06
CA LEU A 149 10.77 -22.20 14.23
C LEU A 149 11.95 -23.00 14.73
N ALA A 150 11.99 -24.29 14.40
CA ALA A 150 13.23 -25.05 14.50
C ALA A 150 14.25 -24.59 13.44
N PRO A 151 15.56 -24.56 13.74
CA PRO A 151 16.61 -24.19 12.78
C PRO A 151 16.57 -25.02 11.48
N ASN A 152 16.20 -26.30 11.58
CA ASN A 152 16.06 -27.18 10.40
C ASN A 152 14.88 -26.76 9.51
N THR A 153 13.76 -26.30 10.08
CA THR A 153 12.62 -25.78 9.32
C THR A 153 13.00 -24.53 8.54
N VAL A 154 13.79 -23.64 9.13
CA VAL A 154 14.32 -22.45 8.42
C VAL A 154 15.22 -22.85 7.26
N LYS A 155 16.05 -23.89 7.40
CA LYS A 155 16.87 -24.42 6.28
C LYS A 155 16.00 -24.90 5.12
N VAL A 156 14.88 -25.57 5.39
CA VAL A 156 13.93 -26.01 4.36
C VAL A 156 13.32 -24.82 3.63
N HIS A 157 12.82 -23.81 4.37
CA HIS A 157 12.30 -22.59 3.75
C HIS A 157 13.37 -21.87 2.92
N MET A 158 14.60 -21.76 3.42
CA MET A 158 15.69 -21.15 2.65
C MET A 158 16.00 -21.89 1.35
N ARG A 159 16.00 -23.23 1.37
CA ARG A 159 16.20 -24.03 0.15
C ARG A 159 15.10 -23.75 -0.88
N ASN A 160 13.86 -23.66 -0.44
CA ASN A 160 12.75 -23.36 -1.33
C ASN A 160 12.82 -21.93 -1.88
N ILE A 161 13.17 -20.94 -1.04
CA ILE A 161 13.37 -19.55 -1.45
C ILE A 161 14.48 -19.47 -2.51
N LEU A 162 15.66 -20.03 -2.24
CA LEU A 162 16.80 -20.09 -3.16
C LEU A 162 16.38 -20.67 -4.52
N ARG A 163 15.64 -21.79 -4.51
CA ARG A 163 15.12 -22.42 -5.72
C ARG A 163 14.16 -21.51 -6.49
N LYS A 164 13.23 -20.85 -5.78
CA LYS A 164 12.22 -19.97 -6.38
C LYS A 164 12.85 -18.74 -7.04
N VAL A 165 13.84 -18.12 -6.39
CA VAL A 165 14.56 -16.96 -6.96
C VAL A 165 15.72 -17.37 -7.88
N ARG A 166 15.94 -18.67 -8.09
CA ARG A 166 17.05 -19.22 -8.87
C ARG A 166 18.40 -18.66 -8.43
N ALA A 167 18.65 -18.65 -7.12
CA ALA A 167 19.93 -18.24 -6.54
C ALA A 167 20.71 -19.46 -6.06
N THR A 168 22.02 -19.40 -6.22
CA THR A 168 22.96 -20.46 -5.82
C THR A 168 23.40 -20.33 -4.37
N ASN A 169 23.39 -19.10 -3.84
CA ASN A 169 23.83 -18.81 -2.49
C ASN A 169 22.96 -17.73 -1.83
N ARG A 170 23.11 -17.59 -0.51
CA ARG A 170 22.31 -16.68 0.31
C ARG A 170 22.47 -15.22 -0.10
N ALA A 171 23.70 -14.78 -0.39
CA ALA A 171 23.96 -13.39 -0.76
C ALA A 171 23.28 -13.04 -2.08
N GLU A 172 23.39 -13.93 -3.08
CA GLU A 172 22.69 -13.81 -4.36
C GLU A 172 21.17 -13.82 -4.18
N ALA A 173 20.64 -14.65 -3.27
CA ALA A 173 19.22 -14.64 -2.95
C ALA A 173 18.78 -13.31 -2.36
N ILE A 174 19.52 -12.75 -1.39
CA ILE A 174 19.23 -11.45 -0.80
C ILE A 174 19.26 -10.35 -1.86
N TYR A 175 20.27 -10.34 -2.74
CA TYR A 175 20.36 -9.38 -3.83
C TYR A 175 19.16 -9.47 -4.77
N LYS A 176 18.82 -10.66 -5.28
CA LYS A 176 17.68 -10.86 -6.19
C LYS A 176 16.35 -10.51 -5.52
N ILE A 177 16.20 -10.86 -4.24
CA ILE A 177 15.04 -10.51 -3.43
C ILE A 177 14.96 -8.98 -3.28
N ASN A 178 16.04 -8.31 -2.92
CA ASN A 178 16.06 -6.86 -2.78
C ASN A 178 15.75 -6.18 -4.11
N ALA A 179 16.36 -6.59 -5.22
CA ALA A 179 16.03 -6.09 -6.56
C ALA A 179 14.54 -6.27 -6.89
N LEU A 180 13.98 -7.46 -6.59
CA LEU A 180 12.54 -7.69 -6.67
C LEU A 180 11.78 -6.64 -5.83
N PHE A 181 12.19 -6.36 -4.58
CA PHE A 181 11.49 -5.43 -3.67
C PHE A 181 11.84 -3.93 -3.86
N GLU A 182 12.91 -3.59 -4.57
CA GLU A 182 13.41 -2.23 -4.83
C GLU A 182 12.88 -1.64 -6.13
N GLU A 183 12.40 -2.44 -7.10
CA GLU A 183 11.58 -1.94 -8.23
C GLU A 183 10.30 -1.19 -7.79
N ILE A 184 10.06 -1.15 -6.48
CA ILE A 184 8.95 -0.49 -5.84
C ILE A 184 9.42 0.80 -5.15
N SER A 185 10.66 0.93 -4.64
CA SER A 185 11.15 2.09 -3.86
C SER A 185 11.43 3.35 -4.68
#